data_AF-A0A3D3TII0-F1
#
_entry.id   AF-A0A3D3TII0-F1
#
_cell.length_a   1.000
_cell.length_b   1.000
_cell.length_c   1.000
_cell.angle_alpha   90.00
_cell.angle_beta   90.00
_cell.angle_gamma   90.00
#
_symmetry.space_group_name_H-M   'P 1'
#
loop_
_entity.id
_entity.type
_entity.pdbx_description
1 polymer ?
#
loop_
_entity_poly.entity_id
_entity_poly.type
_entity_poly.pdbx_seq_one_letter_code
_entity_poly.pdbx_strand_id
1 'polypeptide(L)' 'DLIEKGDNQVLYWHNGGTGGYSSSMVLDVDAKNGIVILSNVSVFHPDMDKIDSLCFQLMDTMK' A
#
# COMPACT_ATOMS: atom_id res chain seq x y z
N ASP A 1 -5.56 -7.86 1.93
CA ASP A 1 -6.96 -7.48 2.19
C ASP A 1 -7.59 -6.84 0.97
N LEU A 2 -8.90 -6.96 0.87
CA LEU A 2 -9.70 -6.24 -0.12
C LEU A 2 -10.21 -4.95 0.53
N ILE A 3 -10.06 -3.84 -0.16
CA ILE A 3 -10.53 -2.54 0.30
C ILE A 3 -11.54 -2.05 -0.72
N GLU A 4 -12.79 -1.93 -0.29
CA GLU A 4 -13.83 -1.26 -1.06
C GLU A 4 -13.69 0.25 -0.88
N LYS A 5 -13.45 0.94 -1.99
CA LYS A 5 -13.47 2.40 -2.08
C LYS A 5 -14.76 2.82 -2.79
N GLY A 6 -15.16 4.09 -2.64
CA GLY A 6 -16.40 4.61 -3.23
C GLY A 6 -16.56 4.30 -4.72
N ASP A 7 -17.78 4.43 -5.25
CA ASP A 7 -18.12 4.13 -6.64
C ASP A 7 -17.76 2.69 -7.09
N ASN A 8 -17.89 1.73 -6.17
CA ASN A 8 -17.68 0.30 -6.46
C ASN A 8 -16.23 -0.04 -6.85
N GLN A 9 -15.26 0.85 -6.55
CA GLN A 9 -13.85 0.61 -6.79
C GLN A 9 -13.29 -0.39 -5.77
N VAL A 10 -12.66 -1.46 -6.25
CA VAL A 10 -12.03 -2.48 -5.40
C VAL A 10 -10.52 -2.37 -5.50
N LEU A 11 -9.87 -2.13 -4.36
CA LEU A 11 -8.41 -2.14 -4.24
C LEU A 11 -7.96 -3.46 -3.60
N TYR A 12 -6.96 -4.10 -4.22
CA TYR A 12 -6.28 -5.26 -3.66
C TYR A 12 -5.03 -4.77 -2.94
N TRP A 13 -4.98 -4.97 -1.62
CA TRP A 13 -3.87 -4.49 -0.80
C TRP A 13 -3.19 -5.64 -0.05
N HIS A 14 -1.87 -5.55 0.10
CA HIS A 14 -1.11 -6.43 0.96
C HIS A 14 0.13 -5.71 1.47
N ASN A 15 0.36 -5.76 2.78
CA ASN A 15 1.61 -5.34 3.37
C ASN A 15 2.39 -6.54 3.92
N GLY A 16 3.64 -6.32 4.25
CA GLY A 16 4.53 -7.36 4.76
C GLY A 16 5.72 -6.74 5.48
N GLY A 17 6.39 -7.53 6.30
CA GLY A 17 7.57 -7.03 6.97
C GLY A 17 8.34 -8.09 7.75
N THR A 18 9.59 -7.74 8.00
CA THR A 18 10.53 -8.49 8.85
C THR A 18 11.19 -7.49 9.81
N GLY A 19 11.98 -7.96 10.77
CA GLY A 19 12.58 -7.09 11.79
C GLY A 19 13.36 -5.88 11.25
N GLY A 20 13.84 -5.89 10.01
CA GLY A 20 14.57 -4.77 9.39
C GLY A 20 13.89 -4.13 8.18
N TYR A 21 12.72 -4.61 7.73
CA TYR A 21 12.13 -4.20 6.45
C TYR A 21 10.61 -4.19 6.51
N SER A 22 10.00 -3.38 5.64
CA SER A 22 8.57 -3.30 5.42
C SER A 22 8.25 -3.17 3.94
N SER A 23 7.08 -3.62 3.55
CA SER A 23 6.55 -3.51 2.19
C SER A 23 5.05 -3.21 2.22
N SER A 24 4.57 -2.46 1.23
CA SER A 24 3.14 -2.27 0.98
C SER A 24 2.87 -2.33 -0.52
N MET A 25 1.79 -2.98 -0.91
CA MET A 25 1.34 -3.11 -2.28
C MET A 25 -0.16 -2.81 -2.36
N VAL A 26 -0.56 -1.94 -3.28
CA VAL A 26 -1.96 -1.70 -3.61
C VAL A 26 -2.15 -1.76 -5.13
N LEU A 27 -3.19 -2.46 -5.58
CA LEU A 27 -3.54 -2.65 -6.98
C LEU A 27 -4.99 -2.23 -7.22
N ASP A 28 -5.20 -1.42 -8.26
CA ASP A 28 -6.49 -1.19 -8.88
C ASP A 28 -6.48 -1.92 -10.23
N VAL A 29 -7.18 -3.05 -10.29
CA VAL A 29 -7.18 -3.93 -11.46
C VAL A 29 -7.98 -3.31 -12.62
N ASP A 30 -9.04 -2.57 -12.32
CA ASP A 30 -9.91 -1.95 -13.32
C ASP A 30 -9.19 -0.76 -13.99
N ALA A 31 -8.51 0.07 -13.19
CA ALA A 31 -7.69 1.18 -13.69
C ALA A 31 -6.32 0.72 -14.22
N LYS A 32 -5.93 -0.55 -14.01
CA LYS A 32 -4.61 -1.12 -14.36
C LYS A 32 -3.44 -0.35 -13.73
N ASN A 33 -3.67 0.21 -12.54
CA ASN A 33 -2.68 0.91 -11.76
C ASN A 33 -2.21 0.03 -10.60
N GLY A 34 -0.93 0.15 -10.24
CA GLY A 34 -0.36 -0.61 -9.14
C GLY A 34 0.81 0.13 -8.52
N ILE A 35 0.84 0.17 -7.19
CA ILE A 35 1.95 0.73 -6.41
C ILE A 35 2.53 -0.40 -5.56
N VAL A 36 3.87 -0.51 -5.57
CA VAL A 36 4.64 -1.40 -4.71
C VAL A 36 5.72 -0.56 -4.03
N ILE A 37 5.76 -0.58 -2.70
CA ILE A 37 6.80 0.05 -1.89
C ILE A 37 7.59 -1.03 -1.18
N LEU A 38 8.91 -0.96 -1.31
CA LEU A 38 9.86 -1.77 -0.55
C LEU A 38 10.75 -0.82 0.25
N SER A 39 10.85 -1.07 1.55
CA SER A 39 11.53 -0.18 2.47
C SER A 39 12.41 -0.95 3.45
N ASN A 40 13.55 -0.36 3.80
CA ASN A 40 14.41 -0.79 4.92
C ASN A 40 13.99 -0.17 6.27
N VAL A 41 12.74 0.32 6.36
CA VAL A 41 12.12 0.69 7.62
C VAL A 41 11.64 -0.58 8.32
N SER A 42 12.15 -0.82 9.52
CA SER A 42 11.75 -1.93 10.39
C SER A 42 10.26 -1.90 10.71
N VAL A 43 9.64 -3.08 10.86
CA VAL A 43 8.29 -3.22 11.43
C VAL A 43 8.17 -2.75 12.89
N PHE A 44 9.29 -2.53 13.57
CA PHE A 44 9.31 -2.00 14.93
C PHE A 44 9.56 -0.49 14.97
N HIS A 45 9.72 0.16 13.81
CA HIS A 45 9.87 1.60 13.75
C HIS A 45 8.55 2.28 14.14
N PRO A 46 8.56 3.33 14.98
CA PRO A 46 7.33 3.98 15.46
C PRO A 46 6.46 4.58 14.34
N ASP A 47 7.07 4.89 13.20
CA ASP A 47 6.41 5.45 12.01
C ASP A 47 6.24 4.44 10.86
N MET A 48 6.22 3.13 11.12
CA MET A 48 6.15 2.14 10.04
C MET A 48 4.85 2.22 9.21
N ASP A 49 3.77 2.70 9.83
CA ASP A 49 2.45 2.91 9.26
C ASP A 49 2.44 3.96 8.13
N LYS A 50 3.45 4.85 8.11
CA LYS A 50 3.65 5.81 7.02
C LYS A 50 3.95 5.12 5.69
N ILE A 51 4.47 3.88 5.70
CA ILE A 51 4.71 3.10 4.47
C ILE A 51 3.38 2.73 3.80
N ASP A 52 2.41 2.24 4.57
CA ASP A 52 1.08 1.91 4.07
C ASP A 52 0.35 3.19 3.63
N SER A 53 0.41 4.24 4.46
CA SER A 53 -0.21 5.54 4.16
C SER A 53 0.33 6.14 2.85
N LEU A 54 1.65 6.12 2.64
CA LEU A 54 2.27 6.58 1.41
C LEU A 54 1.82 5.75 0.20
N CYS A 55 1.69 4.42 0.36
CA CYS A 55 1.24 3.53 -0.70
C CYS A 55 -0.16 3.91 -1.21
N PHE A 56 -1.11 4.14 -0.29
CA PHE A 56 -2.46 4.60 -0.65
C PHE A 56 -2.47 6.02 -1.23
N GLN A 57 -1.72 6.95 -0.64
CA GLN A 57 -1.63 8.32 -1.15
C GLN A 57 -1.08 8.37 -2.57
N LEU A 58 -0.07 7.56 -2.89
CA LEU A 58 0.44 7.45 -4.26
C LEU A 58 -0.62 6.88 -5.21
N MET A 59 -1.35 5.84 -4.80
CA MET A 59 -2.45 5.30 -5.61
C MET A 59 -3.52 6.36 -5.90
N ASP A 60 -3.85 7.22 -4.94
CA ASP A 60 -4.79 8.33 -5.14
C ASP A 60 -4.29 9.37 -6.16
N THR A 61 -2.99 9.43 -6.45
CA THR A 61 -2.44 10.30 -7.51
C THR A 61 -2.53 9.68 -8.90
N MET A 62 -2.76 8.37 -9.01
CA MET A 62 -2.87 7.64 -10.27
C MET A 62 -4.31 7.81 -10.78
N LYS A 63 -4.55 8.88 -11.54
CA LYS A 63 -5.83 9.13 -12.22
C LYS A 63 -6.15 8.08 -13.28
#